data_AF-A0A1X1Y1E4-F1
#
_entry.id   AF-A0A1X1Y1E4-F1
#
_cell.length_a   1.000
_cell.length_b   1.000
_cell.length_c   1.000
_cell.angle_alpha   90.00
_cell.angle_beta   90.00
_cell.angle_gamma   90.00
#
_symmetry.space_group_name_H-M   'P 1'
#
loop_
_entity.id
_entity.type
_entity.pdbx_description
1 polymer ?
#
loop_
_entity_poly.entity_id
_entity_poly.type
_entity_poly.pdbx_seq_one_letter_code
_entity_poly.pdbx_strand_id
1 'polypeptide(L)' 'MSRVSKTVVTFTVLHCSDTPLPPSLDAILQETDYGHAVGLETSRVTVDVPEDTVRDELLALGNDGEFFEDDD' A
#
# COMPACT_ATOMS: atom_id res chain seq x y z
N MET A 1 -21.15 0.57 13.65
CA MET A 1 -20.52 0.50 12.31
C MET A 1 -19.27 1.35 12.34
N SER A 2 -18.12 0.71 12.20
CA SER A 2 -16.80 1.33 12.05
C SER A 2 -16.73 2.04 10.69
N ARG A 3 -16.23 3.29 10.67
CA ARG A 3 -15.96 4.01 9.42
C ARG A 3 -14.65 3.50 8.84
N VAL A 4 -14.68 3.05 7.59
CA VAL A 4 -13.48 2.61 6.86
C VAL A 4 -12.93 3.78 6.05
N SER A 5 -11.62 4.01 6.15
CA SER A 5 -10.91 5.01 5.34
C SER A 5 -9.79 4.33 4.55
N LYS A 6 -9.64 4.73 3.29
CA LYS A 6 -8.61 4.26 2.37
C LYS A 6 -7.50 5.29 2.32
N THR A 7 -6.27 4.86 2.59
CA THR A 7 -5.07 5.68 2.42
C THR A 7 -4.22 5.10 1.29
N VAL A 8 -3.94 5.92 0.28
CA VAL A 8 -3.06 5.58 -0.82
C VAL A 8 -1.79 6.42 -0.69
N VAL A 9 -0.64 5.75 -0.67
CA VAL A 9 0.68 6.39 -0.64
C VAL A 9 1.43 6.03 -1.91
N THR A 10 1.98 7.03 -2.59
CA THR A 10 2.85 6.81 -3.76
C THR A 10 4.29 7.09 -3.38
N PHE A 11 5.16 6.11 -3.63
CA PHE A 11 6.60 6.24 -3.45
C PHE A 11 7.29 6.27 -4.81
N THR A 12 8.20 7.23 -4.99
CA THR A 12 9.17 7.20 -6.09
C THR A 12 10.50 6.76 -5.53
N VAL A 13 11.15 5.81 -6.20
CA VAL A 13 12.44 5.28 -5.80
C VAL A 13 13.44 5.48 -6.93
N LEU A 14 14.57 6.11 -6.61
CA LEU A 14 15.71 6.23 -7.49
C LEU A 14 16.71 5.12 -7.17
N HIS A 15 17.10 4.34 -8.18
CA HIS A 15 18.07 3.25 -8.06
C HIS A 15 19.05 3.27 -9.25
N CYS A 16 20.18 2.56 -9.12
CA CYS A 16 21.14 2.40 -10.20
C CYS A 16 20.53 1.59 -11.36
N SER A 17 20.67 2.07 -12.59
CA SER A 17 20.13 1.39 -13.80
C SER A 17 20.75 0.03 -14.07
N ASP A 18 21.97 -0.20 -13.57
CA ASP A 18 22.70 -1.46 -13.72
C ASP A 18 22.24 -2.52 -12.70
N THR A 19 21.46 -2.12 -11.68
CA THR A 19 20.86 -3.01 -10.69
C THR A 19 19.37 -3.15 -11.00
N PRO A 20 18.86 -4.37 -11.23
CA PRO A 20 17.44 -4.57 -11.47
C PRO A 20 16.62 -4.10 -10.26
N LEU A 21 15.48 -3.47 -10.53
CA LEU A 21 14.54 -3.10 -9.47
C LEU A 21 14.05 -4.37 -8.75
N PRO A 22 14.03 -4.41 -7.42
CA PRO A 22 13.50 -5.55 -6.69
C PRO A 22 12.03 -5.85 -7.06
N PRO A 23 11.61 -7.12 -7.02
CA PRO A 23 10.31 -7.54 -7.55
C PRO A 23 9.12 -7.21 -6.64
N SER A 24 9.37 -6.79 -5.39
CA SER A 24 8.33 -6.49 -4.40
C SER A 24 8.58 -5.15 -3.71
N LEU A 25 7.50 -4.53 -3.23
CA LEU A 25 7.57 -3.28 -2.48
C LEU A 25 8.44 -3.43 -1.22
N ASP A 26 8.32 -4.53 -0.49
CA ASP A 26 9.12 -4.78 0.71
C ASP A 26 10.62 -4.78 0.41
N ALA A 27 11.02 -5.40 -0.71
CA ALA A 27 12.42 -5.42 -1.12
C ALA A 27 12.88 -4.02 -1.57
N ILE A 28 12.02 -3.24 -2.24
CA ILE A 28 12.32 -1.86 -2.62
C ILE A 28 12.52 -0.96 -1.38
N LEU A 29 11.68 -1.13 -0.34
CA LEU A 29 11.81 -0.41 0.92
C LEU A 29 13.09 -0.80 1.66
N GLN A 30 13.40 -2.10 1.69
CA GLN A 30 14.62 -2.61 2.29
C GLN A 30 15.90 -2.08 1.62
N GLU A 31 15.94 -2.00 0.28
CA GLU A 31 17.06 -1.38 -0.45
C GLU A 31 17.20 0.13 -0.16
N THR A 32 16.08 0.81 0.12
CA THR A 32 16.09 2.21 0.54
C THR A 32 16.71 2.36 1.94
N ASP A 33 16.36 1.48 2.87
CA ASP A 33 16.91 1.48 4.23
C ASP A 33 18.41 1.19 4.27
N TYR A 34 18.90 0.31 3.38
CA TYR A 34 20.34 0.04 3.23
C TYR A 34 21.11 1.14 2.49
N GLY A 35 20.41 2.14 1.92
CA GLY A 35 21.03 3.24 1.18
C GLY A 35 21.45 2.88 -0.24
N HIS A 36 20.97 1.76 -0.79
CA HIS A 36 21.18 1.39 -2.19
C HIS A 36 20.16 2.06 -3.13
N ALA A 37 19.08 2.61 -2.57
CA ALA A 37 18.11 3.40 -3.28
C ALA A 37 17.71 4.63 -2.44
N VAL A 38 17.18 5.66 -3.09
CA VAL A 38 16.60 6.83 -2.41
C VAL A 38 15.11 6.86 -2.67
N GLY A 39 14.33 6.64 -1.61
CA GLY A 39 12.88 6.71 -1.63
C GLY A 39 12.37 8.09 -1.22
N LEU A 40 11.31 8.55 -1.89
CA LEU A 40 10.56 9.75 -1.53
C LEU A 40 9.06 9.46 -1.63
N GLU A 41 8.32 9.75 -0.55
CA GLU A 41 6.86 9.85 -0.61
C GLU A 41 6.50 11.04 -1.49
N THR A 42 5.88 10.77 -2.64
CA THR A 42 5.49 11.80 -3.60
C THR A 42 4.04 12.22 -3.46
N SER A 43 3.20 11.37 -2.87
CA SER A 43 1.81 11.71 -2.56
C SER A 43 1.23 10.81 -1.47
N ARG A 44 0.28 11.38 -0.73
CA ARG A 44 -0.57 10.67 0.24
C ARG A 44 -1.98 11.22 0.17
N VAL A 45 -2.93 10.33 -0.05
CA VAL A 45 -4.36 10.67 -0.13
C VAL A 45 -5.13 9.73 0.76
N THR A 46 -5.92 10.30 1.67
CA THR A 46 -6.85 9.55 2.53
C THR A 46 -8.26 9.99 2.22
N VAL A 47 -9.15 9.03 1.96
CA VAL A 47 -10.57 9.25 1.69
C VAL A 47 -11.41 8.27 2.49
N ASP A 48 -12.61 8.67 2.87
CA ASP A 48 -13.60 7.74 3.42
C ASP A 48 -14.04 6.77 2.33
N VAL A 49 -14.17 5.49 2.68
CA VAL A 49 -14.73 4.47 1.80
C VAL A 49 -16.22 4.36 2.10
N PRO A 50 -17.11 4.67 1.13
CA PRO A 50 -18.54 4.46 1.30
C PRO A 50 -18.86 3.01 1.67
N GLU A 51 -19.69 2.80 2.69
CA GLU A 51 -19.98 1.48 3.28
C GLU A 51 -20.45 0.45 2.24
N ASP A 52 -21.20 0.89 1.24
CA ASP A 52 -21.70 0.09 0.12
C ASP A 52 -20.60 -0.39 -0.84
N THR A 53 -19.43 0.25 -0.84
CA THR A 53 -18.29 -0.06 -1.72
C THR A 53 -17.12 -0.77 -1.01
N VAL A 54 -17.16 -0.80 0.33
CA VAL A 54 -16.08 -1.33 1.17
C VAL A 54 -15.74 -2.78 0.83
N ARG A 55 -16.74 -3.64 0.64
CA ARG A 55 -16.54 -5.06 0.32
C ARG A 55 -15.85 -5.25 -1.03
N ASP A 56 -16.26 -4.50 -2.04
CA ASP A 56 -15.72 -4.59 -3.39
C ASP A 56 -14.25 -4.12 -3.43
N GLU A 57 -13.94 -3.05 -2.71
CA GLU A 57 -12.57 -2.53 -2.56
C GLU A 57 -11.65 -3.55 -1.86
N LEU A 58 -12.13 -4.21 -0.82
CA LEU A 58 -11.33 -5.21 -0.10
C LEU A 58 -11.08 -6.48 -0.92
N LEU A 59 -12.10 -6.97 -1.64
CA LEU A 59 -11.93 -8.09 -2.58
C LEU A 59 -10.93 -7.74 -3.69
N ALA A 60 -10.96 -6.51 -4.22
CA ALA A 60 -10.01 -6.05 -5.23
C ALA A 60 -8.57 -6.00 -4.72
N LEU A 61 -8.37 -5.78 -3.41
CA LEU A 61 -7.06 -5.82 -2.76
C LEU A 61 -6.62 -7.25 -2.39
N GLY A 62 -7.41 -8.27 -2.74
CA GLY A 62 -7.12 -9.67 -2.42
C GLY A 62 -7.40 -10.05 -0.97
N ASN A 63 -8.19 -9.24 -0.27
CA ASN A 63 -8.71 -9.60 1.03
C ASN A 63 -9.87 -10.58 0.86
N ASP A 64 -9.84 -11.69 1.57
CA ASP A 64 -10.82 -12.77 1.50
C ASP A 64 -12.03 -12.58 2.42
N GLY A 65 -12.03 -11.53 3.24
CA GLY A 65 -13.12 -11.18 4.14
C GLY A 65 -12.73 -11.13 5.61
N GLU A 66 -11.52 -11.58 5.96
CA GLU A 66 -10.98 -11.58 7.34
C GLU A 66 -11.01 -10.18 7.99
N PHE A 67 -10.99 -9.11 7.20
CA PHE A 67 -11.04 -7.72 7.71
C PHE A 67 -12.29 -7.38 8.53
N PHE A 68 -13.39 -8.14 8.36
CA PHE A 68 -14.64 -7.92 9.07
C PHE A 68 -14.99 -8.98 10.10
N GLU A 69 -14.14 -10.00 10.30
CA GLU A 69 -14.51 -11.18 11.10
C GLU A 69 -14.40 -10.99 12.62
N ASP A 70 -14.10 -9.79 13.11
CA ASP A 70 -14.10 -9.46 14.54
C ASP A 70 -15.25 -8.50 14.90
N ASP A 71 -16.46 -9.02 15.12
CA ASP A 71 -17.46 -8.50 16.08
C ASP A 71 -18.75 -9.37 16.03
N ASP A 72 -18.73 -10.52 16.70
CA ASP A 72 -19.92 -11.23 17.21
C ASP A 72 -19.90 -11.22 18.74
#